data_AF-A0AA91M7P3-F1
#
_entry.id   AF-A0AA91M7P3-F1
#
_cell.length_a   1.000
_cell.length_b   1.000
_cell.length_c   1.000
_cell.angle_alpha   90.00
_cell.angle_beta   90.00
_cell.angle_gamma   90.00
#
_symmetry.space_group_name_H-M   'P 1'
#
loop_
_entity.id
_entity.type
_entity.pdbx_description
1 polymer ?
#
loop_
_entity_poly.entity_id
_entity_poly.type
_entity_poly.pdbx_seq_one_letter_code
_entity_poly.pdbx_strand_id
1 'polypeptide(L)'
;MEIAKWQEQNNPLFLDAERKLRDLGLVGESLSAALRTLLSGYLKGENMLTSLRSSFPDGWQAVERVKSMKEDLLALEYPPGAAETLGDVKLIAEELAKEICMAAPTVDQQSARALAWSAVADWVFRCPLDFVGSE
;
A
#
# COMPACT_ATOMS: atom_id res chain seq x y z
N MET A 1 -13.63 14.28 -7.77
CA MET A 1 -12.90 15.42 -8.34
C MET A 1 -11.42 15.41 -7.94
N GLU A 2 -11.09 14.91 -6.74
CA GLU A 2 -9.72 14.83 -6.23
C GLU A 2 -8.86 13.74 -6.91
N ILE A 3 -9.45 12.58 -7.21
CA ILE A 3 -8.78 11.45 -7.87
C ILE A 3 -8.26 11.79 -9.28
N ALA A 4 -9.10 12.36 -10.15
CA ALA A 4 -8.71 12.68 -11.53
C ALA A 4 -7.57 13.73 -11.59
N LYS A 5 -7.63 14.72 -10.68
CA LYS A 5 -6.61 15.77 -10.57
C LYS A 5 -5.28 15.22 -10.02
N TRP A 6 -5.35 14.28 -9.07
CA TRP A 6 -4.16 13.60 -8.56
C TRP A 6 -3.51 12.72 -9.63
N GLN A 7 -4.31 12.02 -10.45
CA GLN A 7 -3.82 11.19 -11.55
C GLN A 7 -3.09 12.00 -12.63
N GLU A 8 -3.62 13.16 -13.04
CA GLU A 8 -2.96 14.04 -14.02
C GLU A 8 -1.61 14.57 -13.51
N GLN A 9 -1.48 14.81 -12.21
CA GLN A 9 -0.27 15.34 -11.59
C GLN A 9 0.80 14.28 -11.30
N ASN A 10 0.42 13.00 -11.24
CA ASN A 10 1.29 11.88 -10.84
C ASN A 10 1.35 10.77 -11.92
N ASN A 11 1.19 11.15 -13.18
CA ASN A 11 1.06 10.24 -14.33
C ASN A 11 2.16 9.14 -14.38
N PRO A 12 3.45 9.41 -14.12
CA PRO A 12 4.48 8.35 -14.13
C PRO A 12 4.25 7.25 -13.08
N LEU A 13 3.84 7.62 -11.85
CA LEU A 13 3.55 6.68 -10.76
C LEU A 13 2.33 5.81 -11.07
N PHE A 14 1.39 6.35 -11.84
CA PHE A 14 0.20 5.63 -12.25
C PHE A 14 0.50 4.57 -13.33
N LEU A 15 1.41 4.89 -14.26
CA LEU A 15 1.87 3.94 -15.28
C LEU A 15 2.64 2.78 -14.66
N ASP A 16 3.48 3.04 -13.66
CA ASP A 16 4.21 1.98 -12.94
C ASP A 16 3.27 1.07 -12.14
N ALA A 17 2.31 1.65 -11.42
CA ALA A 17 1.28 0.87 -10.74
C ALA A 17 0.44 0.04 -11.73
N GLU A 18 0.10 0.60 -12.88
CA GLU A 18 -0.63 -0.11 -13.93
C GLU A 18 0.16 -1.33 -14.44
N ARG A 19 1.46 -1.16 -14.73
CA ARG A 19 2.35 -2.25 -15.14
C ARG A 19 2.39 -3.36 -14.09
N LYS A 20 2.67 -3.03 -12.83
CA LYS A 20 2.74 -4.00 -11.73
C LYS A 20 1.46 -4.81 -11.57
N LEU A 21 0.30 -4.16 -11.66
CA LEU A 21 -0.99 -4.83 -11.55
C LEU A 21 -1.28 -5.73 -12.77
N ARG A 22 -0.80 -5.36 -13.96
CA ARG A 22 -0.87 -6.22 -15.15
C ARG A 22 0.01 -7.46 -15.00
N ASP A 23 1.20 -7.31 -14.40
CA ASP A 23 2.10 -8.43 -14.10
C ASP A 23 1.45 -9.42 -13.12
N LEU A 24 0.59 -8.92 -12.22
CA LEU A 24 -0.28 -9.72 -11.34
C LEU A 24 -1.54 -10.30 -12.04
N GLY A 25 -1.63 -10.18 -13.37
CA GLY A 25 -2.70 -10.75 -14.19
C GLY A 25 -3.99 -9.91 -14.29
N LEU A 26 -4.02 -8.67 -13.78
CA LEU A 26 -5.19 -7.81 -13.90
C LEU A 26 -5.26 -7.13 -15.28
N VAL A 27 -6.44 -7.19 -15.91
CA VAL A 27 -6.68 -6.61 -17.24
C VAL A 27 -8.05 -5.93 -17.35
N GLY A 28 -8.18 -4.98 -18.28
CA GLY A 28 -9.45 -4.33 -18.62
C GLY A 28 -10.11 -3.62 -17.43
N GLU A 29 -11.38 -3.97 -17.16
CA GLU A 29 -12.15 -3.37 -16.07
C GLU A 29 -11.59 -3.72 -14.68
N SER A 30 -11.04 -4.93 -14.51
CA SER A 30 -10.49 -5.38 -13.22
C SER A 30 -9.27 -4.57 -12.80
N LEU A 31 -8.38 -4.26 -13.75
CA LEU A 31 -7.23 -3.37 -13.57
C LEU A 31 -7.68 -1.94 -13.19
N SER A 32 -8.64 -1.40 -13.95
CA SER A 32 -9.19 -0.07 -13.68
C SER A 32 -9.83 0.03 -12.30
N ALA A 33 -10.56 -1.01 -11.88
CA ALA A 33 -11.17 -1.09 -10.56
C ALA A 33 -10.11 -1.20 -9.44
N ALA A 34 -9.07 -2.00 -9.65
CA ALA A 34 -7.96 -2.15 -8.70
C ALA A 34 -7.22 -0.82 -8.50
N LEU A 35 -6.84 -0.14 -9.58
CA LEU A 35 -6.18 1.17 -9.51
C LEU A 35 -7.01 2.22 -8.76
N ARG A 36 -8.31 2.30 -9.05
CA ARG A 36 -9.23 3.20 -8.32
C ARG A 36 -9.35 2.84 -6.85
N THR A 37 -9.36 1.54 -6.54
CA THR A 37 -9.45 1.06 -5.16
C THR A 37 -8.18 1.38 -4.38
N LEU A 38 -7.00 1.13 -4.96
CA LEU A 38 -5.71 1.46 -4.35
C LEU A 38 -5.56 2.96 -4.14
N LEU A 39 -5.91 3.78 -5.13
CA LEU A 39 -5.85 5.24 -4.99
C LEU A 39 -6.82 5.76 -3.91
N SER A 40 -8.04 5.23 -3.88
CA SER A 40 -9.00 5.55 -2.82
C SER A 40 -8.49 5.14 -1.44
N GLY A 41 -7.87 3.95 -1.33
CA GLY A 41 -7.25 3.44 -0.11
C GLY A 41 -6.09 4.31 0.35
N TYR A 42 -5.20 4.69 -0.58
CA TYR A 42 -4.09 5.58 -0.33
C TYR A 42 -4.57 6.91 0.28
N LEU A 43 -5.48 7.63 -0.40
CA LEU A 43 -5.99 8.92 0.08
C LEU A 43 -6.70 8.81 1.43
N LYS A 44 -7.48 7.75 1.65
CA LYS A 44 -8.15 7.53 2.94
C LYS A 44 -7.14 7.28 4.06
N GLY A 45 -6.11 6.49 3.82
CA GLY A 45 -5.07 6.23 4.82
C GLY A 45 -4.24 7.46 5.14
N GLU A 46 -3.92 8.31 4.17
CA GLU A 46 -3.23 9.59 4.42
C GLU A 46 -4.04 10.51 5.35
N ASN A 47 -5.36 10.59 5.13
CA ASN A 47 -6.26 11.33 6.01
C ASN A 47 -6.31 10.72 7.42
N MET A 48 -6.30 9.39 7.53
CA MET A 48 -6.25 8.69 8.81
C MET A 48 -4.92 8.94 9.53
N LEU A 49 -3.79 8.88 8.84
CA LEU A 49 -2.47 9.16 9.41
C LEU A 49 -2.36 10.61 9.89
N THR A 50 -2.90 11.55 9.12
CA THR A 50 -2.95 12.97 9.51
C THR A 50 -3.77 13.17 10.80
N SER A 51 -4.91 12.49 10.90
CA SER A 51 -5.75 12.50 12.10
C SER A 51 -5.04 11.84 13.28
N LEU A 52 -4.43 10.67 13.07
CA LEU A 52 -3.70 9.92 14.09
C LEU A 52 -2.50 10.73 14.61
N ARG A 53 -1.76 11.42 13.73
CA ARG A 53 -0.65 12.30 14.11
C ARG A 53 -1.08 13.41 15.05
N SER A 54 -2.29 13.92 14.86
CA SER A 54 -2.84 15.03 15.65
C SER A 54 -3.41 14.56 16.99
N SER A 55 -4.08 13.40 17.01
CA SER A 55 -4.75 12.87 18.20
C SER A 55 -3.89 11.96 19.07
N PHE A 56 -3.00 11.16 18.45
CA PHE A 56 -2.15 10.17 19.10
C PHE A 56 -0.76 10.11 18.44
N PRO A 57 0.12 11.11 18.67
CA PRO A 57 1.41 11.22 17.99
C PRO A 57 2.31 9.98 18.13
N ASP A 58 2.32 9.37 19.31
CA ASP A 58 3.12 8.16 19.57
C ASP A 58 2.61 6.95 18.77
N GLY A 59 1.28 6.81 18.65
CA GLY A 59 0.63 5.80 17.82
C GLY A 59 0.94 6.01 16.34
N TRP A 60 0.91 7.26 15.87
CA TRP A 60 1.33 7.60 14.51
C TRP A 60 2.79 7.24 14.25
N GLN A 61 3.72 7.61 15.14
CA GLN A 61 5.14 7.24 15.00
C GLN A 61 5.34 5.72 14.97
N ALA A 62 4.59 4.98 15.79
CA ALA A 62 4.65 3.52 15.80
C ALA A 62 4.18 2.93 14.45
N VAL A 63 3.07 3.43 13.89
CA VAL A 63 2.58 3.03 12.57
C VAL A 63 3.61 3.32 11.48
N GLU A 64 4.17 4.52 11.44
CA GLU A 64 5.17 4.92 10.43
C GLU A 64 6.43 4.05 10.51
N ARG A 65 6.90 3.74 11.72
CA ARG A 65 8.05 2.83 11.91
C ARG A 65 7.76 1.43 11.38
N VAL A 66 6.58 0.88 11.66
CA VAL A 66 6.20 -0.46 11.17
C VAL A 66 6.09 -0.47 9.65
N LYS A 67 5.44 0.54 9.04
CA LYS A 67 5.38 0.68 7.58
C LYS A 67 6.78 0.71 6.96
N SER A 68 7.65 1.58 7.45
CA SER A 68 9.03 1.71 6.93
C SER A 68 9.81 0.41 7.06
N MET A 69 9.73 -0.25 8.22
CA MET A 69 10.44 -1.51 8.45
C MET A 69 9.92 -2.63 7.55
N LYS A 70 8.60 -2.73 7.34
CA LYS A 70 8.02 -3.73 6.45
C LYS A 70 8.45 -3.46 5.00
N GLU A 71 8.43 -2.19 4.56
CA GLU A 71 8.91 -1.79 3.23
C GLU A 71 10.35 -2.20 2.96
N ASP A 72 11.26 -1.92 3.91
CA ASP A 72 12.68 -2.28 3.82
C ASP A 72 12.90 -3.80 3.66
N LEU A 73 11.99 -4.61 4.20
CA LEU A 73 12.05 -6.07 4.18
C LEU A 73 11.30 -6.71 3.00
N LEU A 74 10.47 -5.96 2.27
CA LEU A 74 9.65 -6.52 1.19
C LEU A 74 10.47 -7.29 0.16
N ALA A 75 11.63 -6.75 -0.25
CA ALA A 75 12.50 -7.41 -1.22
C ALA A 75 13.08 -8.75 -0.74
N LEU A 76 13.18 -8.93 0.59
CA LEU A 76 13.73 -10.13 1.21
C LEU A 76 12.64 -11.15 1.53
N GLU A 77 11.49 -10.69 2.00
CA GLU A 77 10.32 -11.53 2.34
C GLU A 77 9.57 -11.99 1.09
N TYR A 78 9.55 -11.13 0.06
CA TYR A 78 8.82 -11.30 -1.18
C TYR A 78 9.72 -10.98 -2.38
N PRO A 79 10.77 -11.80 -2.62
CA PRO A 79 11.70 -11.56 -3.72
C PRO A 79 11.01 -11.63 -5.08
N PRO A 80 11.54 -10.93 -6.11
CA PRO A 80 11.01 -11.00 -7.47
C PRO A 80 10.92 -12.45 -7.95
N GLY A 81 9.74 -12.85 -8.46
CA GLY A 81 9.45 -14.23 -8.87
C GLY A 81 8.94 -15.16 -7.74
N ALA A 82 8.83 -14.69 -6.50
CA ALA A 82 8.15 -15.41 -5.41
C ALA A 82 6.80 -14.79 -5.04
N ALA A 83 6.63 -13.48 -5.21
CA ALA A 83 5.37 -12.76 -4.99
C ALA A 83 4.70 -12.44 -6.33
N GLU A 84 3.99 -13.43 -6.87
CA GLU A 84 3.43 -13.35 -8.23
C GLU A 84 1.91 -13.21 -8.24
N THR A 85 1.26 -13.19 -7.07
CA THR A 85 -0.20 -13.25 -7.00
C THR A 85 -0.81 -12.12 -6.18
N LEU A 86 -2.07 -11.82 -6.48
CA LEU A 86 -2.90 -10.96 -5.63
C LEU A 86 -3.08 -11.54 -4.20
N GLY A 87 -2.87 -12.84 -4.03
CA GLY A 87 -2.84 -13.50 -2.73
C GLY A 87 -1.66 -13.03 -1.86
N ASP A 88 -0.50 -12.84 -2.47
CA ASP A 88 0.71 -12.37 -1.78
C ASP A 88 0.56 -10.92 -1.34
N VAL A 89 0.04 -10.06 -2.22
CA VAL A 89 -0.29 -8.67 -1.89
C VAL A 89 -1.28 -8.58 -0.72
N LYS A 90 -2.30 -9.45 -0.72
CA LYS A 90 -3.25 -9.55 0.38
C LYS A 90 -2.59 -10.01 1.67
N LEU A 91 -1.69 -11.00 1.60
CA LEU A 91 -0.95 -11.50 2.75
C LEU A 91 -0.07 -10.41 3.38
N ILE A 92 0.68 -9.66 2.56
CA ILE A 92 1.47 -8.50 3.00
C ILE A 92 0.60 -7.51 3.78
N ALA A 93 -0.57 -7.16 3.23
CA ALA A 93 -1.49 -6.24 3.89
C ALA A 93 -2.03 -6.79 5.23
N GLU A 94 -2.31 -8.09 5.31
CA GLU A 94 -2.80 -8.75 6.52
C GLU A 94 -1.72 -8.85 7.61
N GLU A 95 -0.48 -9.14 7.24
CA GLU A 95 0.66 -9.14 8.15
C GLU A 95 0.94 -7.74 8.69
N LEU A 96 1.02 -6.76 7.80
CA LEU A 96 1.23 -5.36 8.18
C LEU A 96 0.13 -4.85 9.12
N ALA A 97 -1.13 -5.22 8.88
CA ALA A 97 -2.24 -4.85 9.78
C ALA A 97 -2.06 -5.44 11.19
N LYS A 98 -1.57 -6.68 11.31
CA LYS A 98 -1.28 -7.30 12.62
C LYS A 98 -0.12 -6.58 13.32
N GLU A 99 0.95 -6.29 12.59
CA GLU A 99 2.11 -5.55 13.12
C GLU A 99 1.72 -4.14 13.58
N ILE A 100 0.87 -3.45 12.83
CA ILE A 100 0.31 -2.14 13.22
C ILE A 100 -0.46 -2.25 14.54
N CYS A 101 -1.37 -3.22 14.68
CA CYS A 101 -2.13 -3.40 15.92
C CYS A 101 -1.22 -3.69 17.13
N MET A 102 -0.14 -4.44 16.93
CA MET A 102 0.82 -4.75 17.99
C MET A 102 1.63 -3.52 18.40
N ALA A 103 2.07 -2.71 17.44
CA ALA A 103 2.92 -1.55 17.70
C ALA A 103 2.14 -0.31 18.16
N ALA A 104 0.88 -0.17 17.74
CA ALA A 104 0.02 0.97 18.05
C ALA A 104 -1.35 0.50 18.57
N PRO A 105 -1.47 0.12 19.87
CA PRO A 105 -2.72 -0.38 20.45
C PRO A 105 -3.89 0.63 20.42
N THR A 106 -3.61 1.92 20.17
CA THR A 106 -4.63 2.96 19.95
C THR A 106 -5.33 2.85 18.60
N VAL A 107 -4.79 2.06 17.67
CA VAL A 107 -5.35 1.81 16.34
C VAL A 107 -6.15 0.51 16.38
N ASP A 108 -7.46 0.62 16.18
CA ASP A 108 -8.33 -0.56 16.10
C ASP A 108 -8.02 -1.41 14.84
N GLN A 109 -8.51 -2.66 14.83
CA GLN A 109 -8.23 -3.61 13.75
C GLN A 109 -8.70 -3.13 12.37
N GLN A 110 -9.86 -2.46 12.29
CA GLN A 110 -10.38 -1.95 11.02
C GLN A 110 -9.52 -0.81 10.51
N SER A 111 -9.10 0.09 11.40
CA SER A 111 -8.19 1.18 11.10
C SER A 111 -6.81 0.67 10.68
N ALA A 112 -6.27 -0.33 11.37
CA ALA A 112 -5.00 -0.98 11.02
C ALA A 112 -5.05 -1.62 9.63
N ARG A 113 -6.16 -2.30 9.30
CA ARG A 113 -6.36 -2.86 7.96
C ARG A 113 -6.40 -1.78 6.88
N ALA A 114 -7.08 -0.66 7.12
CA ALA A 114 -7.14 0.44 6.17
C ALA A 114 -5.76 1.10 5.98
N LEU A 115 -4.99 1.29 7.06
CA LEU A 115 -3.62 1.81 7.01
C LEU A 115 -2.66 0.86 6.30
N ALA A 116 -2.80 -0.45 6.49
CA ALA A 116 -2.00 -1.44 5.79
C ALA A 116 -2.26 -1.42 4.26
N TRP A 117 -3.53 -1.38 3.84
CA TRP A 117 -3.86 -1.25 2.42
C TRP A 117 -3.47 0.10 1.82
N SER A 118 -3.44 1.17 2.62
CA SER A 118 -2.89 2.46 2.21
C SER A 118 -1.38 2.39 1.98
N ALA A 119 -0.63 1.73 2.87
CA ALA A 119 0.81 1.51 2.69
C ALA A 119 1.11 0.66 1.46
N VAL A 120 0.38 -0.45 1.25
CA VAL A 120 0.51 -1.28 0.04
C VAL A 120 0.21 -0.48 -1.21
N ALA A 121 -0.84 0.36 -1.20
CA ALA A 121 -1.12 1.24 -2.32
C ALA A 121 0.04 2.22 -2.58
N ASP A 122 0.61 2.82 -1.53
CA ASP A 122 1.77 3.70 -1.63
C ASP A 122 2.98 2.99 -2.24
N TRP A 123 3.29 1.77 -1.81
CA TRP A 123 4.37 0.97 -2.37
C TRP A 123 4.12 0.56 -3.82
N VAL A 124 2.88 0.21 -4.17
CA VAL A 124 2.52 -0.06 -5.57
C VAL A 124 2.73 1.18 -6.43
N PHE A 125 2.36 2.37 -5.95
CA PHE A 125 2.53 3.62 -6.68
C PHE A 125 3.97 4.14 -6.71
N ARG A 126 4.75 4.01 -5.64
CA ARG A 126 6.04 4.71 -5.46
C ARG A 126 7.26 3.82 -5.35
N CYS A 127 7.11 2.56 -4.98
CA CYS A 127 8.27 1.70 -4.76
C CYS A 127 8.86 1.26 -6.10
N PRO A 128 10.19 1.33 -6.31
CA PRO A 128 10.84 0.82 -7.52
C PRO A 128 10.94 -0.72 -7.55
N LEU A 129 10.44 -1.43 -6.53
CA LEU A 129 10.41 -2.90 -6.52
C LEU A 129 9.45 -3.41 -7.60
N ASP A 130 10.05 -4.01 -8.63
CA ASP A 130 9.33 -4.79 -9.63
C ASP A 130 8.93 -6.15 -9.02
N PHE A 131 7.65 -6.50 -9.12
CA PHE A 131 7.14 -7.83 -8.71
C PHE A 131 7.61 -8.95 -9.66
N VAL A 132 8.13 -8.58 -10.83
CA VAL A 132 8.76 -9.46 -11.82
C VAL A 132 10.15 -8.93 -12.13
N GLY A 133 11.16 -9.79 -11.98
CA GLY A 133 12.54 -9.43 -12.32
C GLY A 133 12.62 -8.92 -13.76
N SER A 134 13.03 -7.67 -13.92
CA SER A 134 13.55 -7.18 -15.18
C SER A 134 15.00 -7.67 -15.29
N GLU A 135 15.14 -8.87 -15.88
CA GLU A 135 16.36 -9.60 -16.29
C GLU A 135 17.41 -9.98 -15.23
#